data_AF-A0AAW2QSR6-F1
#
_entry.id   AF-A0AAW2QSR6-F1
#
_cell.length_a   1.000
_cell.length_b   1.000
_cell.length_c   1.000
_cell.angle_alpha   90.00
_cell.angle_beta   90.00
_cell.angle_gamma   90.00
#
_symmetry.space_group_name_H-M   'P 1'
#
loop_
_entity.id
_entity.type
_entity.pdbx_description
1 polymer ?
#
loop_
_entity_poly.entity_id
_entity_poly.type
_entity_poly.pdbx_seq_one_letter_code
_entity_poly.pdbx_strand_id
1 'polypeptide(L)'
;MEEKRMGASLLRLHFHDCFVQGCDGSILLDDTPSFKGEKTAGGNNNSVRGYEVIDHIKSKGSLCPGIVSCADIVTIAARDSVFLGCDGSILLDDTPSFKGEKTAGGNNNSVRGYEVIDHIKSKVEAVCPGIVSCADIVTIAARDSVLLLGGPNWKVKVGRRDSKTASLKAANSGVLPAPDSNLTTLIQKFKDQGLSPTDLVALSGTHTIGRTRCVVFRGRIYNDTNIDTSFAKKRQRTCPRTVGLGDDNFAPLDNKTPRIFDNAYFKNLIAKKGLLHSDQALYDGGSTDSLVELYSKSPESFNKDLVVAMIKMGDISPLTGSNGEIRKNCRKPN
;
A
#
# COMPACT_ATOMS: atom_id res chain seq x y z
N MET A 1 1.84 14.08 16.44
CA MET A 1 2.61 12.82 16.58
C MET A 1 2.64 12.21 15.18
N GLU A 2 3.83 12.11 14.59
CA GLU A 2 4.09 11.76 13.19
C GLU A 2 3.60 10.34 12.84
N GLU A 3 2.65 10.19 11.91
CA GLU A 3 2.17 8.86 11.49
C GLU A 3 3.02 8.31 10.33
N LYS A 4 4.28 7.95 10.60
CA LYS A 4 5.17 7.25 9.65
C LYS A 4 4.57 5.96 9.03
N ARG A 5 3.46 5.45 9.59
CA ARG A 5 2.69 4.31 9.07
C ARG A 5 1.94 4.64 7.77
N MET A 6 1.59 5.90 7.54
CA MET A 6 0.84 6.28 6.35
C MET A 6 1.64 5.96 5.08
N GLY A 7 2.96 6.15 5.11
CA GLY A 7 3.82 5.85 3.98
C GLY A 7 3.75 4.37 3.53
N ALA A 8 3.81 3.43 4.48
CA ALA A 8 3.63 2.00 4.19
C ALA A 8 2.23 1.69 3.62
N SER A 9 1.23 2.47 4.02
CA SER A 9 -0.16 2.27 3.59
C SER A 9 -0.39 2.74 2.16
N LEU A 10 0.18 3.90 1.79
CA LEU A 10 0.14 4.44 0.43
C LEU A 10 0.93 3.58 -0.55
N LEU A 11 2.07 3.03 -0.12
CA LEU A 11 2.83 2.06 -0.91
C LEU A 11 2.01 0.80 -1.19
N ARG A 12 1.32 0.28 -0.18
CA ARG A 12 0.42 -0.86 -0.36
C ARG A 12 -0.81 -0.53 -1.22
N LEU A 13 -1.37 0.67 -1.09
CA LEU A 13 -2.48 1.14 -1.93
C LEU A 13 -2.08 1.12 -3.41
N HIS A 14 -0.88 1.60 -3.74
CA HIS A 14 -0.35 1.54 -5.10
C HIS A 14 -0.15 0.12 -5.62
N PHE A 15 0.40 -0.79 -4.80
CA PHE A 15 0.51 -2.20 -5.17
C PHE A 15 -0.85 -2.82 -5.50
N HIS A 16 -1.85 -2.58 -4.65
CA HIS A 16 -3.18 -3.14 -4.82
C HIS A 16 -3.93 -2.54 -6.03
N ASP A 17 -3.71 -1.26 -6.35
CA ASP A 17 -4.19 -0.64 -7.60
C ASP A 17 -3.60 -1.38 -8.81
N CYS A 18 -2.27 -1.41 -8.91
CA CYS A 18 -1.59 -1.96 -10.08
C CYS A 18 -1.85 -3.45 -10.34
N PHE A 19 -2.03 -4.25 -9.28
CA PHE A 19 -2.27 -5.69 -9.42
C PHE A 19 -3.72 -6.03 -9.80
N VAL A 20 -4.65 -5.07 -9.72
CA VAL A 20 -6.06 -5.28 -10.09
C VAL A 20 -6.38 -4.43 -11.31
N GLN A 21 -6.39 -5.05 -12.49
CA GLN A 21 -6.70 -4.40 -13.77
C GLN A 21 -5.73 -3.31 -14.25
N GLY A 22 -4.71 -2.97 -13.46
CA GLY A 22 -3.64 -2.05 -13.82
C GLY A 22 -3.62 -0.81 -12.94
N CYS A 23 -2.59 0.03 -13.08
CA CYS A 23 -2.45 1.24 -12.29
C CYS A 23 -3.37 2.35 -12.82
N ASP A 24 -4.67 2.27 -12.53
CA ASP A 24 -5.70 3.15 -13.08
C ASP A 24 -6.53 3.86 -11.99
N GLY A 25 -6.15 3.71 -10.72
CA GLY A 25 -6.86 4.29 -9.58
C GLY A 25 -8.24 3.68 -9.34
N SER A 26 -8.57 2.52 -9.90
CA SER A 26 -9.83 1.80 -9.71
C SER A 26 -10.10 1.51 -8.23
N ILE A 27 -9.06 1.18 -7.48
CA ILE A 27 -9.16 0.90 -6.03
C ILE A 27 -9.69 2.08 -5.21
N LEU A 28 -9.63 3.30 -5.75
CA LEU A 28 -10.10 4.52 -5.08
C LEU A 28 -11.62 4.70 -5.19
N LEU A 29 -12.30 4.02 -6.12
CA LEU A 29 -13.75 4.11 -6.31
C LEU A 29 -14.53 3.44 -5.15
N ASP A 30 -15.59 4.09 -4.67
CA ASP A 30 -16.42 3.61 -3.55
C ASP A 30 -17.55 2.63 -3.97
N ASP A 31 -18.07 1.86 -3.00
CA ASP A 31 -19.19 0.90 -3.13
C ASP A 31 -20.59 1.60 -3.11
N THR A 32 -21.68 0.84 -3.34
CA THR A 32 -23.07 1.37 -3.51
C THR A 32 -24.14 0.66 -2.64
N PRO A 33 -25.38 1.20 -2.49
CA PRO A 33 -26.37 0.79 -1.48
C PRO A 33 -26.96 -0.61 -1.64
N SER A 34 -26.78 -1.28 -2.78
CA SER A 34 -27.18 -2.67 -2.95
C SER A 34 -26.23 -3.66 -2.25
N PHE A 35 -25.24 -3.14 -1.50
CA PHE A 35 -24.28 -3.93 -0.75
C PHE A 35 -23.89 -3.27 0.59
N LYS A 36 -23.98 -4.05 1.68
CA LYS A 36 -23.54 -3.65 3.02
C LYS A 36 -22.01 -3.73 3.12
N GLY A 37 -21.34 -2.59 3.04
CA GLY A 37 -20.03 -2.43 3.69
C GLY A 37 -20.17 -2.48 5.22
N GLU A 38 -19.12 -2.86 5.93
CA GLU A 38 -19.07 -2.98 7.40
C GLU A 38 -19.05 -1.61 8.12
N LYS A 39 -19.90 -0.66 7.68
CA LYS A 39 -20.13 0.64 8.33
C LYS A 39 -20.62 0.47 9.80
N THR A 40 -20.96 -0.75 10.25
CA THR A 40 -21.38 -1.07 11.63
C THR A 40 -20.65 -2.27 12.26
N ALA A 41 -19.51 -2.74 11.73
CA ALA A 41 -18.72 -3.73 12.45
C ALA A 41 -18.19 -3.10 13.75
N GLY A 42 -18.35 -3.79 14.88
CA GLY A 42 -18.10 -3.24 16.22
C GLY A 42 -16.70 -2.66 16.46
N GLY A 43 -15.72 -2.99 15.61
CA GLY A 43 -14.36 -2.43 15.64
C GLY A 43 -14.21 -1.00 15.09
N ASN A 44 -15.21 -0.47 14.38
CA ASN A 44 -15.17 0.84 13.72
C ASN A 44 -15.97 1.94 14.47
N ASN A 45 -16.50 1.63 15.66
CA ASN A 45 -17.25 2.59 16.48
C ASN A 45 -16.28 3.36 17.42
N ASN A 46 -16.26 4.70 17.32
CA ASN A 46 -15.55 5.66 18.20
C ASN A 46 -14.04 5.93 17.98
N SER A 47 -13.51 5.92 16.76
CA SER A 47 -12.11 6.36 16.54
C SER A 47 -12.02 7.55 15.58
N VAL A 48 -12.51 8.72 16.01
CA VAL A 48 -12.46 9.96 15.20
C VAL A 48 -12.08 11.17 16.06
N ARG A 49 -10.93 11.78 15.78
CA ARG A 49 -10.59 13.18 16.10
C ARG A 49 -9.56 13.70 15.09
N GLY A 50 -9.72 14.93 14.58
CA GLY A 50 -8.69 15.56 13.74
C GLY A 50 -9.14 16.74 12.87
N TYR A 51 -10.00 17.63 13.36
CA TYR A 51 -10.38 18.85 12.62
C TYR A 51 -9.30 19.96 12.63
N GLU A 52 -8.12 19.71 13.22
CA GLU A 52 -7.07 20.73 13.43
C GLU A 52 -5.99 20.77 12.33
N VAL A 53 -6.03 19.86 11.34
CA VAL A 53 -5.03 19.81 10.25
C VAL A 53 -5.27 20.85 9.15
N ILE A 54 -6.48 21.40 9.10
CA ILE A 54 -6.93 22.42 8.13
C ILE A 54 -6.17 23.75 8.33
N ASP A 55 -5.82 24.10 9.56
CA ASP A 55 -5.29 25.43 9.88
C ASP A 55 -3.75 25.50 9.77
N HIS A 56 -3.05 24.38 9.96
CA HIS A 56 -1.58 24.39 9.93
C HIS A 56 -1.01 24.54 8.51
N ILE A 57 -1.75 24.07 7.48
CA ILE A 57 -1.37 24.20 6.06
C ILE A 57 -1.71 25.59 5.52
N LYS A 58 -2.84 26.20 5.94
CA LYS A 58 -3.17 27.59 5.57
C LYS A 58 -2.11 28.59 6.09
N SER A 59 -1.44 28.26 7.20
CA SER A 59 -0.41 29.11 7.82
C SER A 59 0.97 29.07 7.14
N LYS A 60 1.24 28.08 6.27
CA LYS A 60 2.55 27.94 5.60
C LYS A 60 2.42 28.02 4.07
N GLY A 61 2.43 29.25 3.58
CA GLY A 61 2.90 29.58 2.25
C GLY A 61 1.79 29.68 1.20
N SER A 62 1.45 30.91 0.86
CA SER A 62 0.81 31.27 -0.41
C SER A 62 1.52 30.58 -1.59
N LEU A 63 0.86 29.62 -2.22
CA LEU A 63 1.29 29.10 -3.52
C LEU A 63 1.21 30.24 -4.53
N CYS A 64 2.35 30.71 -5.03
CA CYS A 64 2.42 31.71 -6.09
C CYS A 64 2.04 31.06 -7.44
N PRO A 65 0.95 31.47 -8.10
CA PRO A 65 0.62 30.97 -9.43
C PRO A 65 1.76 31.35 -10.41
N GLY A 66 2.37 30.38 -11.08
CA GLY A 66 3.37 30.61 -12.14
C GLY A 66 4.83 30.21 -11.85
N ILE A 67 5.18 29.80 -10.62
CA ILE A 67 6.54 29.34 -10.27
C ILE A 67 6.60 27.83 -10.00
N VAL A 68 5.51 27.24 -9.50
CA VAL A 68 5.42 25.81 -9.16
C VAL A 68 4.63 25.03 -10.21
N SER A 69 5.17 23.91 -10.67
CA SER A 69 4.45 23.01 -11.58
C SER A 69 3.44 22.15 -10.82
N CYS A 70 2.45 21.59 -11.53
CA CYS A 70 1.55 20.58 -10.95
C CYS A 70 2.30 19.44 -10.27
N ALA A 71 3.41 18.99 -10.87
CA ALA A 71 4.21 17.90 -10.34
C ALA A 71 4.83 18.29 -8.98
N ASP A 72 5.32 19.52 -8.84
CA ASP A 72 5.87 20.02 -7.57
C ASP A 72 4.81 20.08 -6.48
N ILE A 73 3.59 20.47 -6.84
CA ILE A 73 2.46 20.57 -5.91
C ILE A 73 2.00 19.20 -5.47
N VAL A 74 1.95 18.21 -6.36
CA VAL A 74 1.64 16.82 -6.00
C VAL A 74 2.69 16.32 -5.01
N THR A 75 3.97 16.54 -5.28
CA THR A 75 5.05 16.11 -4.37
C THR A 75 4.99 16.83 -3.02
N ILE A 76 4.71 18.13 -2.99
CA ILE A 76 4.55 18.89 -1.74
C ILE A 76 3.33 18.38 -0.96
N ALA A 77 2.17 18.26 -1.63
CA ALA A 77 0.94 17.79 -1.01
C ALA A 77 1.06 16.34 -0.52
N ALA A 78 1.72 15.47 -1.28
CA ALA A 78 1.99 14.09 -0.88
C ALA A 78 2.90 14.07 0.34
N ARG A 79 4.02 14.80 0.33
CA ARG A 79 4.93 14.90 1.47
C ARG A 79 4.23 15.38 2.73
N ASP A 80 3.48 16.48 2.64
CA ASP A 80 2.74 17.02 3.78
C ASP A 80 1.71 16.02 4.31
N SER A 81 1.02 15.31 3.42
CA SER A 81 -0.03 14.36 3.82
C SER A 81 0.53 13.07 4.41
N VAL A 82 1.75 12.65 4.03
CA VAL A 82 2.48 11.57 4.72
C VAL A 82 2.97 12.03 6.09
N PHE A 83 3.37 13.29 6.23
CA PHE A 83 3.94 13.84 7.48
C PHE A 83 2.87 14.13 8.54
N LEU A 84 1.67 14.55 8.12
CA LEU A 84 0.59 15.03 9.00
C LEU A 84 -0.52 14.01 9.27
N GLY A 85 -0.26 12.72 9.01
CA GLY A 85 -1.23 11.61 9.06
C GLY A 85 -2.47 11.85 9.92
N CYS A 86 -3.59 12.10 9.25
CA CYS A 86 -4.91 12.10 9.87
C CYS A 86 -5.48 10.70 9.79
N ASP A 87 -5.79 10.10 10.94
CA ASP A 87 -6.69 8.96 11.05
C ASP A 87 -8.12 9.49 10.84
N GLY A 88 -8.43 9.86 9.60
CA GLY A 88 -9.69 10.49 9.19
C GLY A 88 -10.71 9.45 8.75
N SER A 89 -11.07 8.51 9.62
CA SER A 89 -12.19 7.61 9.34
C SER A 89 -13.50 8.41 9.35
N ILE A 90 -13.91 9.06 8.25
CA ILE A 90 -15.31 9.50 8.10
C ILE A 90 -15.77 9.75 6.65
N LEU A 91 -16.82 9.00 6.32
CA LEU A 91 -17.97 9.25 5.43
C LEU A 91 -17.74 9.52 3.96
N LEU A 92 -18.13 8.53 3.15
CA LEU A 92 -18.44 8.73 1.74
C LEU A 92 -19.79 8.13 1.40
N ASP A 93 -20.49 8.93 0.61
CA ASP A 93 -21.86 8.76 0.23
C ASP A 93 -21.97 8.01 -1.09
N ASP A 94 -23.04 7.22 -1.13
CA ASP A 94 -23.28 6.17 -2.08
C ASP A 94 -23.93 6.70 -3.39
N THR A 95 -23.85 5.94 -4.49
CA THR A 95 -24.62 6.22 -5.74
C THR A 95 -25.23 4.94 -6.32
N PRO A 96 -26.19 4.99 -7.28
CA PRO A 96 -27.07 3.85 -7.58
C PRO A 96 -26.55 2.67 -8.43
N SER A 97 -25.35 2.67 -9.04
CA SER A 97 -25.07 1.79 -10.21
C SER A 97 -23.72 1.04 -10.28
N PHE A 98 -22.92 0.95 -9.22
CA PHE A 98 -21.50 0.53 -9.33
C PHE A 98 -20.96 -0.35 -8.15
N LYS A 99 -19.89 -1.14 -8.32
CA LYS A 99 -19.27 -1.95 -7.24
C LYS A 99 -17.74 -1.79 -7.22
N GLY A 100 -17.20 -1.29 -6.10
CA GLY A 100 -15.79 -0.99 -5.91
C GLY A 100 -14.96 -2.18 -5.42
N GLU A 101 -13.66 -1.94 -5.23
CA GLU A 101 -12.68 -2.97 -4.82
C GLU A 101 -12.40 -2.97 -3.31
N LYS A 102 -12.81 -1.93 -2.59
CA LYS A 102 -12.44 -1.70 -1.19
C LYS A 102 -12.92 -2.83 -0.26
N THR A 103 -14.00 -3.51 -0.64
CA THR A 103 -14.56 -4.64 0.11
C THR A 103 -14.05 -6.02 -0.33
N ALA A 104 -13.06 -6.07 -1.24
CA ALA A 104 -12.37 -7.32 -1.59
C ALA A 104 -11.63 -7.90 -0.38
N GLY A 105 -11.47 -9.22 -0.28
CA GLY A 105 -10.85 -9.86 0.88
C GLY A 105 -9.43 -9.37 1.19
N GLY A 106 -8.64 -9.07 0.15
CA GLY A 106 -7.29 -8.49 0.30
C GLY A 106 -7.26 -7.02 0.73
N ASN A 107 -8.37 -6.30 0.54
CA ASN A 107 -8.49 -4.85 0.75
C ASN A 107 -9.21 -4.52 2.06
N ASN A 108 -10.28 -5.26 2.35
CA ASN A 108 -11.20 -4.99 3.44
C ASN A 108 -10.49 -5.01 4.80
N ASN A 109 -10.71 -3.96 5.60
CA ASN A 109 -10.04 -3.74 6.89
C ASN A 109 -8.50 -3.85 6.81
N SER A 110 -7.92 -3.49 5.66
CA SER A 110 -6.50 -3.72 5.37
C SER A 110 -5.82 -2.56 4.65
N VAL A 111 -6.29 -2.19 3.45
CA VAL A 111 -5.79 -1.03 2.68
C VAL A 111 -6.37 0.25 3.29
N ARG A 112 -5.57 1.32 3.35
CA ARG A 112 -5.92 2.60 3.98
C ARG A 112 -5.12 3.75 3.35
N GLY A 113 -5.47 4.99 3.67
CA GLY A 113 -4.84 6.20 3.12
C GLY A 113 -5.63 6.82 1.97
N TYR A 114 -6.89 6.41 1.77
CA TYR A 114 -7.77 6.98 0.76
C TYR A 114 -7.99 8.48 0.99
N GLU A 115 -8.11 8.89 2.25
CA GLU A 115 -8.34 10.26 2.69
C GLU A 115 -7.13 11.15 2.40
N VAL A 116 -5.93 10.56 2.51
CA VAL A 116 -4.69 11.22 2.12
C VAL A 116 -4.68 11.48 0.61
N ILE A 117 -5.14 10.51 -0.19
CA ILE A 117 -5.26 10.70 -1.65
C ILE A 117 -6.29 11.79 -1.98
N ASP A 118 -7.45 11.82 -1.31
CA ASP A 118 -8.43 12.89 -1.53
C ASP A 118 -7.89 14.26 -1.17
N HIS A 119 -7.16 14.34 -0.05
CA HIS A 119 -6.56 15.59 0.40
C HIS A 119 -5.51 16.09 -0.61
N ILE A 120 -4.63 15.20 -1.09
CA ILE A 120 -3.68 15.52 -2.16
C ILE A 120 -4.45 15.97 -3.41
N LYS A 121 -5.48 15.23 -3.81
CA LYS A 121 -6.29 15.54 -4.98
C LYS A 121 -6.94 16.91 -4.88
N SER A 122 -7.54 17.25 -3.74
CA SER A 122 -8.19 18.54 -3.52
C SER A 122 -7.21 19.71 -3.68
N LYS A 123 -5.99 19.59 -3.14
CA LYS A 123 -4.93 20.59 -3.29
C LYS A 123 -4.46 20.71 -4.73
N VAL A 124 -4.31 19.58 -5.42
CA VAL A 124 -3.87 19.54 -6.81
C VAL A 124 -4.93 20.16 -7.73
N GLU A 125 -6.21 19.82 -7.54
CA GLU A 125 -7.32 20.42 -8.29
C GLU A 125 -7.48 21.92 -8.04
N ALA A 126 -7.15 22.41 -6.83
CA ALA A 126 -7.18 23.84 -6.53
C ALA A 126 -6.15 24.65 -7.33
N VAL A 127 -5.08 24.01 -7.81
CA VAL A 127 -3.99 24.69 -8.52
C VAL A 127 -3.95 24.37 -10.00
N CYS A 128 -4.17 23.11 -10.37
CA CYS A 128 -4.31 22.71 -11.77
C CYS A 128 -5.50 21.77 -11.98
N PRO A 129 -6.70 22.36 -12.10
CA PRO A 129 -7.95 21.64 -12.27
C PRO A 129 -7.91 20.69 -13.47
N GLY A 130 -8.27 19.42 -13.27
CA GLY A 130 -8.44 18.45 -14.34
C GLY A 130 -7.17 18.02 -15.07
N ILE A 131 -5.99 18.26 -14.49
CA ILE A 131 -4.70 17.90 -15.13
C ILE A 131 -4.13 16.58 -14.60
N VAL A 132 -4.13 16.36 -13.28
CA VAL A 132 -3.43 15.22 -12.65
C VAL A 132 -4.43 14.12 -12.29
N SER A 133 -4.22 12.90 -12.80
CA SER A 133 -5.05 11.74 -12.46
C SER A 133 -4.83 11.28 -11.02
N CYS A 134 -5.83 10.59 -10.46
CA CYS A 134 -5.69 9.95 -9.17
C CYS A 134 -4.69 8.78 -9.21
N ALA A 135 -4.62 8.05 -10.33
CA ALA A 135 -3.61 7.02 -10.58
C ALA A 135 -2.17 7.54 -10.46
N ASP A 136 -1.88 8.72 -11.04
CA ASP A 136 -0.57 9.35 -10.88
C ASP A 136 -0.32 9.83 -9.45
N ILE A 137 -1.34 10.37 -8.76
CA ILE A 137 -1.23 10.77 -7.35
C ILE A 137 -0.86 9.56 -6.47
N VAL A 138 -1.52 8.41 -6.63
CA VAL A 138 -1.21 7.19 -5.86
C VAL A 138 0.23 6.73 -6.11
N THR A 139 0.67 6.73 -7.38
CA THR A 139 2.03 6.33 -7.76
C THR A 139 3.09 7.27 -7.17
N ILE A 140 2.87 8.59 -7.25
CA ILE A 140 3.78 9.60 -6.69
C ILE A 140 3.81 9.52 -5.17
N ALA A 141 2.65 9.38 -4.53
CA ALA A 141 2.53 9.26 -3.08
C ALA A 141 3.26 8.02 -2.55
N ALA A 142 3.20 6.89 -3.26
CA ALA A 142 3.97 5.69 -2.92
C ALA A 142 5.48 5.93 -3.00
N ARG A 143 5.97 6.61 -4.04
CA ARG A 143 7.40 6.96 -4.16
C ARG A 143 7.85 7.89 -3.05
N ASP A 144 7.10 8.98 -2.81
CA ASP A 144 7.44 9.96 -1.79
C ASP A 144 7.40 9.33 -0.39
N SER A 145 6.50 8.38 -0.15
CA SER A 145 6.44 7.59 1.08
C SER A 145 7.72 6.78 1.34
N VAL A 146 8.24 6.09 0.31
CA VAL A 146 9.49 5.33 0.42
C VAL A 146 10.66 6.26 0.72
N LEU A 147 10.76 7.38 0.00
CA LEU A 147 11.83 8.36 0.19
C LEU A 147 11.80 8.97 1.60
N LEU A 148 10.63 9.38 2.10
CA LEU A 148 10.49 9.97 3.43
C LEU A 148 10.87 9.00 4.56
N LEU A 149 10.74 7.70 4.32
CA LEU A 149 11.09 6.67 5.29
C LEU A 149 12.55 6.21 5.17
N GLY A 150 13.36 6.86 4.32
CA GLY A 150 14.79 6.59 4.16
C GLY A 150 15.14 5.66 3.00
N GLY A 151 14.16 5.28 2.18
CA GLY A 151 14.35 4.42 1.02
C GLY A 151 14.86 5.17 -0.21
N PRO A 152 15.01 4.46 -1.35
CA PRO A 152 15.52 5.06 -2.57
C PRO A 152 14.52 6.05 -3.19
N ASN A 153 15.04 7.02 -3.93
CA ASN A 153 14.26 7.87 -4.81
C ASN A 153 14.31 7.33 -6.24
N TRP A 154 13.25 7.55 -7.02
CA TRP A 154 13.26 7.29 -8.46
C TRP A 154 12.34 8.27 -9.19
N LYS A 155 12.59 8.43 -10.49
CA LYS A 155 11.74 9.23 -11.36
C LYS A 155 10.45 8.45 -11.64
N VAL A 156 9.33 8.97 -11.14
CA VAL A 156 8.00 8.42 -11.43
C VAL A 156 7.62 8.80 -12.85
N LYS A 157 7.27 7.80 -13.68
CA LYS A 157 6.60 8.04 -14.96
C LYS A 157 5.18 8.51 -14.67
N VAL A 158 4.71 9.54 -15.36
CA VAL A 158 3.37 10.14 -15.21
C VAL A 158 2.63 10.13 -16.55
N GLY A 159 1.34 10.41 -16.54
CA GLY A 159 0.45 10.37 -17.70
C GLY A 159 -0.57 9.23 -17.65
N ARG A 160 -0.72 8.58 -16.49
CA ARG A 160 -1.80 7.61 -16.28
C ARG A 160 -3.14 8.33 -16.27
N ARG A 161 -4.20 7.61 -16.64
CA ARG A 161 -5.57 8.07 -16.58
C ARG A 161 -6.38 7.20 -15.64
N ASP A 162 -7.43 7.80 -15.11
CA ASP A 162 -8.31 7.17 -14.15
C ASP A 162 -9.33 6.27 -14.85
N SER A 163 -9.55 5.09 -14.29
CA SER A 163 -10.64 4.22 -14.69
C SER A 163 -11.99 4.78 -14.27
N LYS A 164 -13.01 4.48 -15.09
CA LYS A 164 -14.42 4.77 -14.80
C LYS A 164 -15.10 3.62 -14.06
N THR A 165 -14.37 2.53 -13.85
CA THR A 165 -14.86 1.28 -13.29
C THR A 165 -13.80 0.65 -12.40
N ALA A 166 -14.23 -0.26 -11.53
CA ALA A 166 -13.40 -1.08 -10.64
C ALA A 166 -13.99 -2.49 -10.64
N SER A 167 -13.23 -3.46 -10.14
CA SER A 167 -13.64 -4.85 -10.23
C SER A 167 -13.37 -5.63 -8.96
N LEU A 168 -14.38 -5.70 -8.08
CA LEU A 168 -14.37 -6.59 -6.92
C LEU A 168 -14.07 -8.04 -7.32
N LYS A 169 -14.65 -8.50 -8.44
CA LYS A 169 -14.43 -9.86 -8.94
C LYS A 169 -12.95 -10.07 -9.30
N ALA A 170 -12.31 -9.11 -9.96
CA ALA A 170 -10.89 -9.19 -10.27
C ALA A 170 -10.04 -9.17 -9.00
N ALA A 171 -10.32 -8.27 -8.05
CA ALA A 171 -9.62 -8.20 -6.77
C ALA A 171 -9.71 -9.51 -5.96
N ASN A 172 -10.87 -10.19 -6.02
CA ASN A 172 -11.09 -11.49 -5.37
C ASN A 172 -10.74 -12.71 -6.23
N SER A 173 -10.23 -12.51 -7.45
CA SER A 173 -9.92 -13.62 -8.38
C SER A 173 -8.70 -14.44 -7.96
N GLY A 174 -7.98 -14.00 -6.92
CA GLY A 174 -6.68 -14.51 -6.57
C GLY A 174 -5.53 -13.82 -7.32
N VAL A 175 -5.77 -12.71 -8.02
CA VAL A 175 -4.69 -11.91 -8.62
C VAL A 175 -3.75 -11.32 -7.55
N LEU A 176 -4.31 -10.92 -6.41
CA LEU A 176 -3.53 -10.47 -5.25
C LEU A 176 -2.87 -11.67 -4.56
N PRO A 177 -1.55 -11.63 -4.29
CA PRO A 177 -0.88 -12.63 -3.47
C PRO A 177 -1.46 -12.71 -2.06
N ALA A 178 -1.68 -13.93 -1.58
CA ALA A 178 -2.19 -14.16 -0.23
C ALA A 178 -1.00 -14.30 0.75
N PRO A 179 -1.16 -13.89 2.02
CA PRO A 179 -0.08 -13.92 3.03
C PRO A 179 0.40 -15.35 3.38
N ASP A 180 -0.37 -16.36 2.99
CA ASP A 180 -0.14 -17.79 3.14
C ASP A 180 0.29 -18.50 1.84
N SER A 181 0.57 -17.74 0.77
CA SER A 181 1.06 -18.30 -0.49
C SER A 181 2.49 -18.82 -0.38
N ASN A 182 2.75 -19.98 -0.99
CA ASN A 182 4.09 -20.54 -1.14
C ASN A 182 4.88 -19.85 -2.28
N LEU A 183 6.18 -20.12 -2.37
CA LEU A 183 7.09 -19.47 -3.32
C LEU A 183 6.65 -19.65 -4.79
N THR A 184 6.25 -20.86 -5.18
CA THR A 184 5.80 -21.14 -6.56
C THR A 184 4.58 -20.30 -6.93
N THR A 185 3.60 -20.21 -6.03
CA THR A 185 2.41 -19.38 -6.22
C THR A 185 2.78 -17.90 -6.29
N LEU A 186 3.68 -17.42 -5.43
CA LEU A 186 4.14 -16.02 -5.46
C LEU A 186 4.82 -15.69 -6.80
N ILE A 187 5.75 -16.54 -7.26
CA ILE A 187 6.44 -16.37 -8.54
C ILE A 187 5.43 -16.31 -9.69
N GLN A 188 4.46 -17.24 -9.72
CA GLN A 188 3.46 -17.28 -10.79
C GLN A 188 2.61 -16.01 -10.82
N LYS A 189 2.08 -15.56 -9.67
CA LYS A 189 1.25 -14.35 -9.61
C LYS A 189 2.00 -13.09 -10.05
N PHE A 190 3.27 -12.95 -9.68
CA PHE A 190 4.09 -11.83 -10.15
C PHE A 190 4.39 -11.94 -11.65
N LYS A 191 4.68 -13.15 -12.13
CA LYS A 191 4.88 -13.41 -13.56
C LYS A 191 3.65 -13.08 -14.40
N ASP A 192 2.45 -13.36 -13.88
CA ASP A 192 1.18 -13.02 -14.53
C ASP A 192 0.99 -11.49 -14.67
N GLN A 193 1.67 -10.70 -13.84
CA GLN A 193 1.75 -9.24 -13.93
C GLN A 193 2.98 -8.75 -14.72
N GLY A 194 3.74 -9.65 -15.36
CA GLY A 194 4.95 -9.32 -16.08
C GLY A 194 6.18 -9.01 -15.19
N LEU A 195 6.14 -9.41 -13.92
CA LEU A 195 7.22 -9.20 -12.95
C LEU A 195 8.05 -10.49 -12.76
N SER A 196 9.36 -10.33 -12.69
CA SER A 196 10.31 -11.44 -12.51
C SER A 196 10.41 -11.89 -11.04
N PRO A 197 11.02 -13.07 -10.76
CA PRO A 197 11.34 -13.46 -9.39
C PRO A 197 12.19 -12.43 -8.63
N THR A 198 13.09 -11.72 -9.31
CA THR A 198 13.85 -10.61 -8.70
C THR A 198 12.92 -9.47 -8.29
N ASP A 199 11.97 -9.09 -9.15
CA ASP A 199 10.99 -8.05 -8.85
C ASP A 199 10.10 -8.47 -7.66
N LEU A 200 9.70 -9.75 -7.57
CA LEU A 200 8.98 -10.31 -6.41
C LEU A 200 9.77 -10.12 -5.11
N VAL A 201 11.04 -10.53 -5.07
CA VAL A 201 11.85 -10.45 -3.83
C VAL A 201 12.09 -8.99 -3.45
N ALA A 202 12.38 -8.13 -4.42
CA ALA A 202 12.58 -6.70 -4.18
C ALA A 202 11.30 -6.02 -3.67
N LEU A 203 10.14 -6.25 -4.31
CA LEU A 203 8.86 -5.67 -3.88
C LEU A 203 8.41 -6.22 -2.53
N SER A 204 8.68 -7.49 -2.22
CA SER A 204 8.42 -8.04 -0.89
C SER A 204 9.25 -7.36 0.20
N GLY A 205 10.44 -6.85 -0.16
CA GLY A 205 11.28 -6.01 0.69
C GLY A 205 10.58 -4.76 1.24
N THR A 206 9.50 -4.29 0.60
CA THR A 206 8.70 -3.16 1.11
C THR A 206 8.01 -3.46 2.45
N HIS A 207 7.89 -4.73 2.84
CA HIS A 207 7.49 -5.15 4.19
C HIS A 207 8.52 -4.79 5.29
N THR A 208 9.64 -4.14 4.96
CA THR A 208 10.51 -3.46 5.94
C THR A 208 9.78 -2.37 6.74
N ILE A 209 8.70 -1.82 6.19
CA ILE A 209 7.85 -0.83 6.87
C ILE A 209 6.41 -1.35 7.05
N GLY A 210 5.73 -0.78 8.03
CA GLY A 210 4.30 -1.04 8.25
C GLY A 210 4.00 -2.20 9.19
N ARG A 211 2.71 -2.54 9.27
CA ARG A 211 2.17 -3.51 10.22
C ARG A 211 0.94 -4.20 9.65
N THR A 212 0.72 -5.43 10.10
CA THR A 212 -0.43 -6.24 9.71
C THR A 212 -1.16 -6.80 10.94
N ARG A 213 -2.40 -7.23 10.72
CA ARG A 213 -3.30 -7.72 11.75
C ARG A 213 -3.00 -9.17 12.12
N CYS A 214 -3.30 -9.55 13.36
CA CYS A 214 -3.11 -10.90 13.90
C CYS A 214 -3.76 -11.95 13.00
N VAL A 215 -4.97 -11.70 12.51
CA VAL A 215 -5.68 -12.62 11.61
C VAL A 215 -4.86 -13.02 10.37
N VAL A 216 -3.96 -12.15 9.90
CA VAL A 216 -3.15 -12.37 8.69
C VAL A 216 -1.95 -13.29 8.95
N PHE A 217 -1.34 -13.22 10.14
CA PHE A 217 -0.14 -14.00 10.48
C PHE A 217 -0.37 -15.11 11.51
N ARG A 218 -1.58 -15.23 12.06
CA ARG A 218 -1.93 -16.21 13.09
C ARG A 218 -1.59 -17.64 12.67
N GLY A 219 -1.95 -18.02 11.44
CA GLY A 219 -1.68 -19.36 10.91
C GLY A 219 -0.20 -19.70 11.05
N ARG A 220 0.67 -18.80 10.59
CA ARG A 220 2.12 -18.99 10.64
C ARG A 220 2.66 -19.16 12.06
N ILE A 221 2.35 -18.25 12.98
CA ILE A 221 2.94 -18.28 14.33
C ILE A 221 2.52 -19.49 15.16
N TYR A 222 1.49 -20.23 14.75
CA TYR A 222 1.00 -21.42 15.46
C TYR A 222 1.23 -22.75 14.72
N ASN A 223 1.40 -22.74 13.40
CA ASN A 223 1.42 -23.95 12.58
C ASN A 223 2.73 -24.14 11.80
N ASP A 224 3.46 -23.07 11.46
CA ASP A 224 4.66 -23.20 10.63
C ASP A 224 5.86 -23.67 11.48
N THR A 225 6.74 -24.46 10.87
CA THR A 225 7.96 -24.98 11.50
C THR A 225 9.21 -24.16 11.14
N ASN A 226 9.16 -23.38 10.07
CA ASN A 226 10.26 -22.53 9.58
C ASN A 226 10.25 -21.12 10.23
N ILE A 227 9.89 -21.04 11.51
CA ILE A 227 9.84 -19.80 12.30
C ILE A 227 10.73 -19.91 13.54
N ASP A 228 11.46 -18.84 13.85
CA ASP A 228 12.19 -18.75 15.12
C ASP A 228 11.22 -18.89 16.31
N THR A 229 11.45 -19.90 17.15
CA THR A 229 10.50 -20.25 18.22
C THR A 229 10.33 -19.13 19.24
N SER A 230 11.37 -18.33 19.50
CA SER A 230 11.30 -17.18 20.41
C SER A 230 10.47 -16.05 19.82
N PHE A 231 10.61 -15.80 18.51
CA PHE A 231 9.81 -14.84 17.77
C PHE A 231 8.34 -15.25 17.68
N ALA A 232 8.06 -16.52 17.39
CA ALA A 232 6.71 -17.07 17.41
C ALA A 232 6.04 -16.83 18.77
N LYS A 233 6.69 -17.24 19.86
CA LYS A 233 6.20 -17.01 21.24
C LYS A 233 5.99 -15.54 21.56
N LYS A 234 6.88 -14.64 21.10
CA LYS A 234 6.69 -13.19 21.25
C LYS A 234 5.40 -12.71 20.57
N ARG A 235 5.10 -13.20 19.37
CA ARG A 235 3.90 -12.82 18.61
C ARG A 235 2.61 -13.41 19.19
N GLN A 236 2.66 -14.65 19.67
CA GLN A 236 1.53 -15.33 20.31
C GLN A 236 1.00 -14.58 21.55
N ARG A 237 1.86 -13.84 22.27
CA ARG A 237 1.44 -13.01 23.43
C ARG A 237 0.39 -11.96 23.08
N THR A 238 0.42 -11.44 21.86
CA THR A 238 -0.51 -10.39 21.40
C THR A 238 -1.42 -10.89 20.27
N CYS A 239 -1.35 -12.16 19.90
CA CYS A 239 -2.13 -12.75 18.82
C CYS A 239 -2.64 -14.12 19.27
N PRO A 240 -3.80 -14.17 19.96
CA PRO A 240 -4.36 -15.42 20.49
C PRO A 240 -4.64 -16.45 19.39
N ARG A 241 -4.57 -17.75 19.75
CA ARG A 241 -4.83 -18.87 18.83
C ARG A 241 -6.28 -18.91 18.36
N THR A 242 -7.21 -18.52 19.22
CA THR A 242 -8.64 -18.52 18.93
C THR A 242 -8.97 -17.46 17.88
N VAL A 243 -9.55 -17.90 16.76
CA VAL A 243 -10.05 -17.01 15.70
C VAL A 243 -11.16 -16.11 16.27
N GLY A 244 -11.21 -14.84 15.86
CA GLY A 244 -12.14 -13.85 16.39
C GLY A 244 -11.63 -13.14 17.67
N LEU A 245 -10.64 -13.71 18.36
CA LEU A 245 -10.04 -13.09 19.55
C LEU A 245 -8.73 -12.38 19.19
N GLY A 246 -8.72 -11.06 19.34
CA GLY A 246 -7.54 -10.22 19.07
C GLY A 246 -7.16 -10.15 17.59
N ASP A 247 -8.10 -10.39 16.67
CA ASP A 247 -7.88 -10.35 15.21
C ASP A 247 -7.24 -9.02 14.77
N ASP A 248 -7.69 -7.90 15.36
CA ASP A 248 -7.20 -6.55 15.06
C ASP A 248 -5.96 -6.13 15.87
N ASN A 249 -5.35 -7.04 16.64
CA ASN A 249 -4.05 -6.77 17.23
C ASN A 249 -2.99 -6.70 16.12
N PHE A 250 -2.22 -5.62 16.09
CA PHE A 250 -1.22 -5.41 15.04
C PHE A 250 0.18 -5.84 15.46
N ALA A 251 0.92 -6.42 14.52
CA ALA A 251 2.37 -6.62 14.63
C ALA A 251 3.08 -5.94 13.46
N PRO A 252 4.27 -5.35 13.69
CA PRO A 252 5.07 -4.83 12.60
C PRO A 252 5.57 -5.96 11.69
N LEU A 253 5.57 -5.72 10.38
CA LEU A 253 6.11 -6.65 9.39
C LEU A 253 7.63 -6.83 9.57
N ASP A 254 8.32 -5.73 9.89
CA ASP A 254 9.72 -5.73 10.31
C ASP A 254 9.85 -5.58 11.84
N ASN A 255 10.43 -6.58 12.49
CA ASN A 255 10.61 -6.57 13.94
C ASN A 255 11.82 -5.73 14.42
N LYS A 256 12.67 -5.24 13.52
CA LYS A 256 13.87 -4.46 13.83
C LYS A 256 13.63 -2.97 13.65
N THR A 257 13.17 -2.58 12.47
CA THR A 257 13.12 -1.16 12.06
C THR A 257 11.77 -0.81 11.40
N PRO A 258 10.62 -1.01 12.09
CA PRO A 258 9.27 -0.96 11.48
C PRO A 258 8.82 0.37 10.87
N ARG A 259 9.64 1.42 10.97
CA ARG A 259 9.37 2.79 10.50
C ARG A 259 10.53 3.36 9.67
N ILE A 260 11.50 2.53 9.29
CA ILE A 260 12.64 2.91 8.46
C ILE A 260 12.62 1.97 7.26
N PHE A 261 12.75 2.53 6.07
CA PHE A 261 12.83 1.76 4.85
C PHE A 261 14.29 1.32 4.66
N ASP A 262 14.60 0.08 5.04
CA ASP A 262 15.95 -0.47 4.97
C ASP A 262 15.94 -1.96 4.56
N ASN A 263 17.07 -2.64 4.71
CA ASN A 263 17.21 -4.06 4.35
C ASN A 263 17.01 -5.04 5.53
N ALA A 264 16.51 -4.57 6.68
CA ALA A 264 16.31 -5.40 7.86
C ALA A 264 15.23 -6.48 7.64
N TYR A 265 14.28 -6.25 6.72
CA TYR A 265 13.36 -7.27 6.23
C TYR A 265 14.10 -8.56 5.84
N PHE A 266 15.10 -8.48 4.97
CA PHE A 266 15.85 -9.64 4.51
C PHE A 266 16.69 -10.28 5.62
N LYS A 267 17.25 -9.46 6.53
CA LYS A 267 17.93 -9.96 7.74
C LYS A 267 16.98 -10.74 8.65
N ASN A 268 15.72 -10.33 8.74
CA ASN A 268 14.70 -11.07 9.49
C ASN A 268 14.39 -12.41 8.82
N LEU A 269 14.29 -12.48 7.50
CA LEU A 269 14.04 -13.75 6.79
C LEU A 269 15.12 -14.79 7.07
N ILE A 270 16.40 -14.39 6.99
CA ILE A 270 17.56 -15.25 7.31
C ILE A 270 17.49 -15.75 8.76
N ALA A 271 17.05 -14.89 9.68
CA ALA A 271 16.87 -15.25 11.08
C ALA A 271 15.56 -16.03 11.38
N LYS A 272 14.82 -16.48 10.36
CA LYS A 272 13.50 -17.12 10.46
C LYS A 272 12.43 -16.26 11.17
N LYS A 273 12.54 -14.94 11.02
CA LYS A 273 11.72 -13.90 11.67
C LYS A 273 10.87 -13.11 10.67
N GLY A 274 10.66 -13.61 9.45
CA GLY A 274 9.57 -13.10 8.59
C GLY A 274 8.24 -13.20 9.33
N LEU A 275 7.31 -12.25 9.15
CA LEU A 275 6.04 -12.28 9.88
C LEU A 275 5.02 -13.17 9.16
N LEU A 276 4.89 -12.98 7.84
CA LEU A 276 3.95 -13.72 7.01
C LEU A 276 4.56 -15.04 6.51
N HIS A 277 3.72 -15.99 6.14
CA HIS A 277 4.19 -17.22 5.49
C HIS A 277 4.79 -16.92 4.12
N SER A 278 4.15 -16.04 3.35
CA SER A 278 4.67 -15.52 2.09
C SER A 278 6.03 -14.83 2.23
N ASP A 279 6.31 -14.19 3.37
CA ASP A 279 7.63 -13.58 3.63
C ASP A 279 8.69 -14.67 3.78
N GLN A 280 8.43 -15.65 4.65
CA GLN A 280 9.40 -16.70 4.92
C GLN A 280 9.58 -17.64 3.72
N ALA A 281 8.57 -17.78 2.86
CA ALA A 281 8.67 -18.55 1.62
C ALA A 281 9.77 -18.05 0.66
N LEU A 282 10.23 -16.79 0.81
CA LEU A 282 11.35 -16.25 0.02
C LEU A 282 12.73 -16.76 0.48
N TYR A 283 12.83 -17.31 1.70
CA TYR A 283 14.07 -17.85 2.28
C TYR A 283 13.78 -19.12 3.09
N ASP A 284 13.74 -20.25 2.38
CA ASP A 284 13.43 -21.57 2.96
C ASP A 284 14.03 -22.72 2.13
N GLY A 285 15.23 -22.53 1.56
CA GLY A 285 15.89 -23.50 0.69
C GLY A 285 15.45 -23.42 -0.78
N GLY A 286 14.92 -22.26 -1.21
CA GLY A 286 14.31 -22.05 -2.52
C GLY A 286 15.22 -21.33 -3.53
N SER A 287 14.65 -21.05 -4.71
CA SER A 287 15.36 -20.37 -5.80
C SER A 287 15.64 -18.88 -5.52
N THR A 288 15.03 -18.29 -4.50
CA THR A 288 15.18 -16.89 -4.11
C THR A 288 16.19 -16.66 -2.99
N ASP A 289 16.72 -17.73 -2.38
CA ASP A 289 17.55 -17.63 -1.17
C ASP A 289 18.81 -16.78 -1.39
N SER A 290 19.52 -16.99 -2.50
CA SER A 290 20.74 -16.25 -2.84
C SER A 290 20.49 -14.75 -3.00
N LEU A 291 19.31 -14.37 -3.48
CA LEU A 291 18.92 -12.97 -3.65
C LEU A 291 18.56 -12.33 -2.30
N VAL A 292 17.86 -13.05 -1.43
CA VAL A 292 17.60 -12.60 -0.05
C VAL A 292 18.92 -12.40 0.71
N GLU A 293 19.88 -13.30 0.56
CA GLU A 293 21.20 -13.16 1.15
C GLU A 293 21.95 -11.94 0.62
N LEU A 294 21.91 -11.71 -0.70
CA LEU A 294 22.50 -10.52 -1.32
C LEU A 294 21.90 -9.24 -0.72
N TYR A 295 20.57 -9.12 -0.70
CA TYR A 295 19.90 -7.94 -0.18
C TYR A 295 20.13 -7.72 1.32
N SER A 296 20.25 -8.80 2.11
CA SER A 296 20.58 -8.69 3.54
C SER A 296 21.96 -8.07 3.80
N LYS A 297 22.90 -8.27 2.88
CA LYS A 297 24.30 -7.78 2.96
C LYS A 297 24.48 -6.44 2.25
N SER A 298 23.71 -6.20 1.20
CA SER A 298 23.84 -5.02 0.33
C SER A 298 22.51 -4.25 0.24
N PRO A 299 22.32 -3.20 1.07
CA PRO A 299 21.21 -2.27 0.93
C PRO A 299 21.16 -1.61 -0.46
N GLU A 300 22.33 -1.38 -1.08
CA GLU A 300 22.42 -0.79 -2.41
C GLU A 300 21.84 -1.69 -3.50
N SER A 301 22.17 -3.00 -3.47
CA SER A 301 21.60 -3.96 -4.41
C SER A 301 20.09 -4.07 -4.26
N PHE A 302 19.60 -4.11 -3.02
CA PHE A 302 18.17 -4.07 -2.74
C PHE A 302 17.51 -2.82 -3.32
N ASN A 303 18.04 -1.64 -3.01
CA ASN A 303 17.48 -0.37 -3.46
C ASN A 303 17.46 -0.26 -5.00
N LYS A 304 18.51 -0.73 -5.68
CA LYS A 304 18.59 -0.71 -7.13
C LYS A 304 17.48 -1.55 -7.77
N ASP A 305 17.30 -2.78 -7.31
CA ASP A 305 16.30 -3.68 -7.88
C ASP A 305 14.88 -3.27 -7.47
N LEU A 306 14.70 -2.73 -6.26
CA LEU A 306 13.42 -2.17 -5.84
C LEU A 306 12.99 -1.01 -6.75
N VAL A 307 13.89 -0.09 -7.09
CA VAL A 307 13.56 1.02 -8.02
C VAL A 307 13.09 0.48 -9.36
N VAL A 308 13.78 -0.53 -9.91
CA VAL A 308 13.38 -1.18 -11.17
C VAL A 308 12.00 -1.83 -11.04
N ALA A 309 11.77 -2.58 -9.96
CA ALA A 309 10.52 -3.29 -9.73
C ALA A 309 9.34 -2.32 -9.49
N MET A 310 9.55 -1.22 -8.76
CA MET A 310 8.54 -0.18 -8.56
C MET A 310 8.16 0.53 -9.86
N ILE A 311 9.13 0.80 -10.75
CA ILE A 311 8.85 1.39 -12.07
C ILE A 311 8.05 0.41 -12.92
N LYS A 312 8.46 -0.87 -12.98
CA LYS A 312 7.71 -1.90 -13.73
C LYS A 312 6.30 -2.08 -13.19
N MET A 313 6.14 -2.14 -11.87
CA MET A 313 4.83 -2.24 -11.22
C MET A 313 3.94 -1.05 -11.59
N GLY A 314 4.47 0.17 -11.55
CA GLY A 314 3.75 1.36 -11.98
C GLY A 314 3.38 1.39 -13.47
N ASP A 315 4.00 0.55 -14.30
CA ASP A 315 3.74 0.44 -15.73
C ASP A 315 2.79 -0.74 -16.07
N ILE A 316 2.19 -1.39 -15.07
CA ILE A 316 1.20 -2.46 -15.30
C ILE A 316 -0.09 -1.84 -15.86
N SER A 317 -0.36 -2.16 -17.13
CA SER A 317 -1.62 -1.87 -17.85
C SER A 317 -2.20 -0.46 -17.63
N PRO A 318 -1.41 0.63 -17.77
CA PRO A 318 -1.93 1.97 -17.53
C PRO A 318 -2.93 2.40 -18.60
N LEU A 319 -4.00 3.08 -18.18
CA LEU A 319 -4.83 3.84 -19.11
C LEU A 319 -4.07 5.10 -19.55
N THR A 320 -4.01 5.37 -20.86
CA THR A 320 -3.26 6.48 -21.45
C THR A 320 -4.01 7.12 -22.63
N GLY A 321 -3.56 8.29 -23.08
CA GLY A 321 -4.15 8.97 -24.24
C GLY A 321 -5.60 9.39 -23.98
N SER A 322 -6.54 8.88 -24.78
CA SER A 322 -7.98 9.12 -24.62
C SER A 322 -8.69 8.09 -23.73
N ASN A 323 -8.01 7.03 -23.31
CA ASN A 323 -8.62 5.96 -22.51
C ASN A 323 -8.70 6.38 -21.03
N GLY A 324 -9.87 6.25 -20.41
CA GLY A 324 -10.10 6.74 -19.04
C GLY A 324 -10.30 8.26 -18.95
N GLU A 325 -10.20 8.81 -17.75
CA GLU A 325 -10.45 10.23 -17.47
C GLU A 325 -9.44 10.84 -16.50
N ILE A 326 -9.56 12.14 -16.23
CA ILE A 326 -8.92 12.76 -15.08
C ILE A 326 -10.05 13.05 -14.09
N ARG A 327 -10.22 12.19 -13.08
CA ARG A 327 -11.28 12.37 -12.09
C ARG A 327 -11.05 13.66 -11.31
N LYS A 328 -12.09 14.45 -11.04
CA LYS A 328 -11.99 15.61 -10.13
C LYS A 328 -12.03 15.17 -8.66
N ASN A 329 -12.72 14.08 -8.38
CA ASN A 329 -12.79 13.43 -7.08
C ASN A 329 -12.41 11.96 -7.27
N CYS A 330 -11.39 11.48 -6.56
CA CYS A 330 -10.85 10.13 -6.78
C CYS A 330 -11.82 9.00 -6.43
N ARG A 331 -12.92 9.29 -5.73
CA ARG A 331 -13.85 8.29 -5.24
C ARG A 331 -15.00 7.97 -6.17
N LYS A 332 -15.18 8.76 -7.23
CA LYS A 332 -16.23 8.56 -8.21
C LYS A 332 -15.77 8.94 -9.61
N PRO A 333 -16.37 8.36 -10.66
CA PRO A 333 -16.23 8.89 -12.00
C PRO A 333 -16.75 10.33 -12.09
N ASN A 334 -16.28 11.09 -13.08
CA ASN A 334 -16.73 12.46 -13.34
C ASN A 334 -18.21 12.57 -13.73
#